data_AF-A0A7X8UKS6-F1
#
_entry.id   AF-A0A7X8UKS6-F1
#
_cell.length_a   1.000
_cell.length_b   1.000
_cell.length_c   1.000
_cell.angle_alpha   90.00
_cell.angle_beta   90.00
_cell.angle_gamma   90.00
#
_symmetry.space_group_name_H-M   'P 1'
#
loop_
_entity.id
_entity.type
_entity.pdbx_description
1 polymer ?
#
loop_
_entity_poly.entity_id
_entity_poly.type
_entity_poly.pdbx_seq_one_letter_code
_entity_poly.pdbx_strand_id
1 'polypeptide(L)'
;MKAFVIDVALCNGCYACQIACKDEHVGNDWSPVAKPQPDTGQFWLRLTEHIRGTVPKVKMHYVPRLCNHCREASCMEVCPIEGAIYRREDGLVEIDPQKCTGCKACADACPYDAIFMNEDLNIAQKCTGCAHLLDGGEWTVPRCVDQCPTEAIRFGEESEFSAEIAQAEVLLSESGNQPRVYYLNMPKKFTAGTVYDPQKEEIIEGAEVTLKPVDGGGALSTQTDDFGDFWFEGLAVGTYDLEIAAPGYEGKSFTALSTEEDVNLGDIPLQ
;
A
#
# COMPACT_ATOMS: atom_id res chain seq x y z
N MET A 1 14.60 17.26 -0.51
CA MET A 1 14.54 16.00 0.27
C MET A 1 13.92 14.96 -0.64
N LYS A 2 14.56 13.80 -0.75
CA LYS A 2 14.11 12.67 -1.54
C LYS A 2 12.90 12.01 -0.89
N ALA A 3 11.97 11.59 -1.74
CA ALA A 3 10.78 10.86 -1.38
C ALA A 3 10.47 9.77 -2.41
N PHE A 4 9.67 8.79 -1.99
CA PHE A 4 9.05 7.83 -2.88
C PHE A 4 7.58 8.17 -3.04
N VAL A 5 7.06 8.07 -4.26
CA VAL A 5 5.63 8.13 -4.55
C VAL A 5 5.23 6.82 -5.21
N ILE A 6 4.28 6.12 -4.60
CA ILE A 6 3.83 4.79 -5.00
C ILE A 6 2.38 4.88 -5.45
N ASP A 7 2.10 4.61 -6.71
CA ASP A 7 0.73 4.47 -7.22
C ASP A 7 0.31 3.00 -7.16
N VAL A 8 -0.58 2.70 -6.21
CA VAL A 8 -1.04 1.32 -5.96
C VAL A 8 -1.93 0.82 -7.09
N ALA A 9 -2.62 1.70 -7.83
CA ALA A 9 -3.45 1.31 -8.96
C ALA A 9 -2.63 0.83 -10.17
N LEU A 10 -1.36 1.24 -10.26
CA LEU A 10 -0.44 0.81 -11.32
C LEU A 10 0.35 -0.46 -10.96
N CYS A 11 0.31 -0.91 -9.70
CA CYS A 11 1.10 -2.05 -9.28
C CYS A 11 0.44 -3.37 -9.67
N ASN A 12 1.08 -4.10 -10.60
CA ASN A 12 0.58 -5.37 -11.12
C ASN A 12 1.11 -6.63 -10.40
N GLY A 13 1.84 -6.49 -9.30
CA GLY A 13 2.31 -7.65 -8.57
C GLY A 13 3.49 -8.41 -9.19
N CYS A 14 4.30 -7.80 -10.07
CA CYS A 14 5.39 -8.53 -10.75
C CYS A 14 6.62 -8.88 -9.86
N TYR A 15 6.70 -8.34 -8.63
CA TYR A 15 7.82 -8.50 -7.69
C TYR A 15 9.22 -8.05 -8.18
N ALA A 16 9.32 -7.40 -9.33
CA ALA A 16 10.60 -6.93 -9.89
C ALA A 16 11.37 -6.01 -8.91
N CYS A 17 10.68 -5.09 -8.24
CA CYS A 17 11.27 -4.20 -7.25
C CYS A 17 11.88 -4.94 -6.04
N GLN A 18 11.23 -6.01 -5.58
CA GLN A 18 11.70 -6.83 -4.46
C GLN A 18 12.93 -7.66 -4.88
N ILE A 19 12.87 -8.26 -6.06
CA ILE A 19 13.97 -9.04 -6.63
C ILE A 19 15.18 -8.15 -6.93
N ALA A 20 14.97 -6.95 -7.48
CA ALA A 20 16.03 -5.99 -7.76
C ALA A 20 16.76 -5.54 -6.49
N CYS A 21 16.02 -5.37 -5.38
CA CYS A 21 16.64 -5.07 -4.09
C CYS A 21 17.53 -6.23 -3.59
N LYS A 22 17.07 -7.47 -3.79
CA LYS A 22 17.86 -8.67 -3.48
C LYS A 22 19.09 -8.80 -4.38
N ASP A 23 18.93 -8.63 -5.69
CA ASP A 23 20.02 -8.64 -6.67
C ASP A 23 21.11 -7.61 -6.30
N GLU A 24 20.69 -6.40 -5.90
CA GLU A 24 21.61 -5.34 -5.52
C GLU A 24 22.36 -5.62 -4.21
N HIS A 25 21.71 -6.21 -3.20
CA HIS A 25 22.25 -6.25 -1.84
C HIS A 25 22.63 -7.65 -1.32
N VAL A 26 22.13 -8.73 -1.90
CA VAL A 26 22.51 -10.10 -1.50
C VAL A 26 23.87 -10.42 -2.10
N GLY A 27 24.83 -10.76 -1.23
CA GLY A 27 26.20 -11.08 -1.65
C GLY A 27 27.08 -9.87 -2.03
N ASN A 28 26.52 -8.66 -2.08
CA ASN A 28 27.26 -7.44 -2.42
C ASN A 28 27.51 -6.58 -1.17
N ASP A 29 28.77 -6.21 -0.93
CA ASP A 29 29.16 -5.32 0.17
C ASP A 29 29.37 -3.90 -0.36
N TRP A 30 28.55 -2.96 0.11
CA TRP A 30 28.55 -1.54 -0.27
C TRP A 30 29.05 -0.65 0.87
N SER A 31 29.95 -1.15 1.71
CA SER A 31 30.51 -0.37 2.81
C SER A 31 31.10 0.96 2.33
N PRO A 32 30.81 2.08 3.01
CA PRO A 32 30.18 2.16 4.33
C PRO A 32 28.63 2.20 4.32
N VAL A 33 27.97 2.25 3.16
CA VAL A 33 26.50 2.45 3.08
C VAL A 33 25.72 1.23 3.54
N ALA A 34 26.10 0.03 3.11
CA ALA A 34 25.40 -1.20 3.47
C ALA A 34 26.33 -2.40 3.48
N LYS A 35 26.13 -3.29 4.46
CA LYS A 35 26.65 -4.66 4.42
C LYS A 35 25.71 -5.58 3.64
N PRO A 36 26.20 -6.74 3.14
CA PRO A 36 25.38 -7.68 2.40
C PRO A 36 24.09 -8.05 3.14
N GLN A 37 22.99 -8.06 2.40
CA GLN A 37 21.71 -8.56 2.87
C GLN A 37 21.71 -10.10 2.87
N PRO A 38 21.11 -10.76 3.88
CA PRO A 38 20.87 -12.20 3.82
C PRO A 38 19.95 -12.58 2.65
N ASP A 39 20.17 -13.76 2.07
CA ASP A 39 19.38 -14.29 0.96
C ASP A 39 17.89 -14.43 1.33
N THR A 40 17.60 -14.92 2.55
CA THR A 40 16.23 -15.12 3.05
C THR A 40 15.93 -14.28 4.29
N GLY A 41 14.64 -14.12 4.62
CA GLY A 41 14.18 -13.54 5.90
C GLY A 41 14.11 -12.01 5.95
N GLN A 42 15.00 -11.31 5.25
CA GLN A 42 14.94 -9.85 5.14
C GLN A 42 14.34 -9.39 3.82
N PHE A 43 13.43 -8.43 3.84
CA PHE A 43 12.88 -7.79 2.65
C PHE A 43 12.89 -6.27 2.85
N TRP A 44 13.99 -5.61 2.47
CA TRP A 44 14.14 -4.15 2.59
C TRP A 44 13.14 -3.38 1.74
N LEU A 45 12.69 -4.01 0.64
CA LEU A 45 11.43 -3.73 -0.03
C LEU A 45 10.64 -5.03 -0.11
N ARG A 46 9.41 -5.03 0.39
CA ARG A 46 8.49 -6.16 0.33
C ARG A 46 7.25 -5.77 -0.45
N LEU A 47 6.81 -6.61 -1.37
CA LEU A 47 5.50 -6.43 -1.99
C LEU A 47 4.46 -7.23 -1.21
N THR A 48 3.46 -6.54 -0.66
CA THR A 48 2.38 -7.17 0.11
C THR A 48 1.14 -7.31 -0.77
N GLU A 49 0.66 -8.54 -0.93
CA GLU A 49 -0.58 -8.86 -1.64
C GLU A 49 -1.79 -8.70 -0.71
N HIS A 50 -2.86 -8.13 -1.25
CA HIS A 50 -4.12 -7.94 -0.56
C HIS A 50 -5.28 -8.40 -1.44
N ILE A 51 -5.87 -9.55 -1.08
CA ILE A 51 -7.10 -10.07 -1.68
C ILE A 51 -8.30 -9.47 -0.95
N ARG A 52 -9.31 -9.05 -1.71
CA ARG A 52 -10.46 -8.28 -1.25
C ARG A 52 -11.76 -8.85 -1.79
N GLY A 53 -12.80 -8.86 -0.96
CA GLY A 53 -14.09 -9.47 -1.28
C GLY A 53 -14.04 -10.99 -1.33
N THR A 54 -15.01 -11.60 -2.03
CA THR A 54 -15.13 -13.06 -2.16
C THR A 54 -15.64 -13.41 -3.55
N VAL A 55 -15.47 -14.65 -4.01
CA VAL A 55 -15.97 -15.09 -5.32
C VAL A 55 -17.50 -14.91 -5.40
N PRO A 56 -18.06 -14.34 -6.49
CA PRO A 56 -17.36 -13.89 -7.71
C PRO A 56 -16.87 -12.43 -7.67
N LYS A 57 -17.23 -11.62 -6.66
CA LYS A 57 -16.81 -10.22 -6.52
C LYS A 57 -15.49 -10.09 -5.77
N VAL A 58 -14.40 -10.46 -6.43
CA VAL A 58 -13.04 -10.41 -5.87
C VAL A 58 -12.23 -9.29 -6.52
N LYS A 59 -11.46 -8.58 -5.71
CA LYS A 59 -10.42 -7.64 -6.16
C LYS A 59 -9.09 -7.98 -5.52
N MET A 60 -8.01 -7.53 -6.13
CA MET A 60 -6.65 -7.74 -5.64
C MET A 60 -5.83 -6.48 -5.89
N HIS A 61 -4.94 -6.16 -4.96
CA HIS A 61 -3.96 -5.11 -5.15
C HIS A 61 -2.66 -5.46 -4.40
N TYR A 62 -1.59 -4.76 -4.78
CA TYR A 62 -0.25 -4.99 -4.25
C TYR A 62 0.31 -3.69 -3.70
N VAL A 63 0.85 -3.71 -2.47
CA VAL A 63 1.41 -2.54 -1.82
C VAL A 63 2.91 -2.77 -1.58
N PRO A 64 3.79 -2.07 -2.32
CA PRO A 64 5.22 -2.06 -2.01
C PRO A 64 5.47 -1.38 -0.66
N ARG A 65 6.15 -2.07 0.26
CA ARG A 65 6.49 -1.61 1.61
C ARG A 65 8.02 -1.57 1.73
N LEU A 66 8.55 -0.43 2.13
CA LEU A 66 9.98 -0.19 2.34
C LEU A 66 10.19 0.74 3.54
N CYS A 67 11.44 1.05 3.89
CA CYS A 67 11.70 2.08 4.89
C CYS A 67 11.09 3.41 4.45
N ASN A 68 10.30 4.02 5.33
CA ASN A 68 9.63 5.28 5.04
C ASN A 68 10.56 6.51 5.02
N HIS A 69 11.84 6.33 5.40
CA HIS A 69 12.83 7.39 5.60
C HIS A 69 12.17 8.62 6.24
N CYS A 70 11.62 8.43 7.43
CA CYS A 70 10.73 9.36 8.14
C CYS A 70 11.33 10.76 8.37
N ARG A 71 10.49 11.80 8.51
CA ARG A 71 10.92 13.15 8.94
C ARG A 71 11.15 13.25 10.44
N GLU A 72 10.37 12.52 11.23
CA GLU A 72 10.63 12.31 12.65
C GLU A 72 10.89 10.82 12.83
N ALA A 73 12.15 10.40 12.69
CA ALA A 73 12.49 8.98 12.63
C ALA A 73 12.72 8.42 14.04
N SER A 74 11.74 7.73 14.61
CA SER A 74 11.86 7.15 15.97
C SER A 74 13.09 6.25 16.12
N CYS A 75 13.46 5.52 15.06
CA CYS A 75 14.67 4.70 15.04
C CYS A 75 15.97 5.49 15.29
N MET A 76 16.06 6.75 14.84
CA MET A 76 17.20 7.63 15.12
C MET A 76 17.22 8.06 16.59
N GLU A 77 16.05 8.41 17.14
CA GLU A 77 15.94 8.93 18.52
C GLU A 77 16.28 7.88 19.58
N VAL A 78 15.86 6.62 19.37
CA VAL A 78 16.08 5.53 20.34
C VAL A 78 17.46 4.90 20.24
N CYS A 79 18.25 5.23 19.20
CA CYS A 79 19.54 4.58 18.99
C CYS A 79 20.54 5.06 20.07
N PRO A 80 21.09 4.15 20.91
CA PRO A 80 22.01 4.55 21.98
C PRO A 80 23.41 4.91 21.46
N ILE A 81 23.70 4.64 20.19
CA ILE A 81 25.02 4.88 19.59
C ILE A 81 24.95 6.14 18.73
N GLU A 82 25.70 7.14 19.15
CA GLU A 82 25.73 8.45 18.49
C GLU A 82 26.12 8.33 17.00
N GLY A 83 25.24 8.84 16.13
CA GLY A 83 25.46 8.84 14.69
C GLY A 83 25.50 7.45 14.04
N ALA A 84 25.02 6.40 14.71
CA ALA A 84 24.85 5.07 14.10
C ALA A 84 23.60 4.99 13.20
N ILE A 85 22.61 5.84 13.46
CA ILE A 85 21.49 6.07 12.55
C ILE A 85 21.41 7.58 12.33
N TYR A 86 21.50 8.00 11.08
CA TYR A 86 21.58 9.42 10.73
C TYR A 86 20.71 9.74 9.53
N ARG A 87 20.42 11.02 9.36
CA ARG A 87 19.76 11.54 8.16
C ARG A 87 20.78 12.22 7.27
N ARG A 88 20.76 11.86 6.00
CA ARG A 88 21.55 12.49 4.94
C ARG A 88 20.98 13.86 4.57
N GLU A 89 21.78 14.67 3.88
CA GLU A 89 21.34 15.97 3.38
C GLU A 89 20.15 15.86 2.41
N ASP A 90 20.11 14.78 1.64
CA ASP A 90 19.00 14.44 0.75
C ASP A 90 17.76 13.92 1.49
N GLY A 91 17.84 13.70 2.81
CA GLY A 91 16.74 13.23 3.64
C GLY A 91 16.65 11.71 3.80
N LEU A 92 17.44 10.89 3.10
CA LEU A 92 17.43 9.46 3.38
C LEU A 92 17.98 9.19 4.79
N VAL A 93 17.22 8.43 5.58
CA VAL A 93 17.69 7.91 6.88
C VAL A 93 18.49 6.64 6.65
N GLU A 94 19.70 6.53 7.21
CA GLU A 94 20.64 5.40 7.03
C GLU A 94 21.11 4.83 8.38
N ILE A 95 21.52 3.57 8.36
CA ILE A 95 22.19 2.91 9.49
C ILE A 95 23.64 2.71 9.09
N ASP A 96 24.58 3.27 9.85
CA ASP A 96 26.02 3.04 9.71
C ASP A 96 26.36 1.62 10.20
N PRO A 97 26.73 0.69 9.30
CA PRO A 97 27.01 -0.69 9.68
C PRO A 97 28.26 -0.84 10.56
N GLN A 98 29.17 0.13 10.56
CA GLN A 98 30.40 0.08 11.37
C GLN A 98 30.14 0.51 12.82
N LYS A 99 29.18 1.41 13.04
CA LYS A 99 28.78 1.87 14.38
C LYS A 99 27.68 1.03 15.00
N CYS A 100 26.87 0.36 14.19
CA CYS A 100 25.77 -0.46 14.68
C CYS A 100 26.29 -1.58 15.61
N THR A 101 25.69 -1.69 16.80
CA THR A 101 26.05 -2.70 17.81
C THR A 101 25.10 -3.90 17.85
N GLY A 102 24.06 -3.90 17.02
CA GLY A 102 23.06 -4.96 17.00
C GLY A 102 22.04 -4.92 18.14
N CYS A 103 21.96 -3.83 18.91
CA CYS A 103 21.12 -3.74 20.13
C CYS A 103 19.60 -3.79 19.94
N LYS A 104 19.10 -3.87 18.69
CA LYS A 104 17.68 -4.01 18.31
C LYS A 104 16.71 -2.86 18.65
N ALA A 105 17.12 -1.89 19.47
CA ALA A 105 16.26 -0.76 19.87
C ALA A 105 15.57 -0.04 18.68
N CYS A 106 16.30 0.15 17.58
CA CYS A 106 15.74 0.78 16.38
C CYS A 106 14.69 -0.08 15.65
N ALA A 107 14.83 -1.40 15.67
CA ALA A 107 13.87 -2.33 15.08
C ALA A 107 12.56 -2.31 15.86
N ASP A 108 12.64 -2.39 17.20
CA ASP A 108 11.49 -2.36 18.09
C ASP A 108 10.73 -1.02 18.03
N ALA A 109 11.43 0.08 17.75
CA ALA A 109 10.84 1.42 17.66
C ALA A 109 10.28 1.75 16.27
N CYS A 110 10.55 0.96 15.24
CA CYS A 110 10.06 1.27 13.89
C CYS A 110 8.60 0.81 13.75
N PRO A 111 7.61 1.72 13.62
CA PRO A 111 6.20 1.32 13.56
C PRO A 111 5.84 0.57 12.27
N TYR A 112 6.77 0.53 11.31
CA TYR A 112 6.58 -0.02 9.97
C TYR A 112 7.21 -1.40 9.78
N ASP A 113 7.86 -1.95 10.83
CA ASP A 113 8.64 -3.19 10.76
C ASP A 113 9.67 -3.20 9.62
N ALA A 114 10.20 -2.02 9.27
CA ALA A 114 11.07 -1.84 8.11
C ALA A 114 12.56 -2.09 8.41
N ILE A 115 12.91 -2.37 9.67
CA ILE A 115 14.27 -2.63 10.14
C ILE A 115 14.38 -4.10 10.56
N PHE A 116 15.32 -4.79 9.95
CA PHE A 116 15.61 -6.19 10.17
C PHE A 116 16.92 -6.36 10.93
N MET A 117 17.02 -7.39 11.74
CA MET A 117 18.30 -7.79 12.35
C MET A 117 19.01 -8.78 11.45
N ASN A 118 20.28 -8.52 11.18
CA ASN A 118 21.21 -9.48 10.60
C ASN A 118 21.98 -10.13 11.75
N GLU A 119 21.61 -11.36 12.08
CA GLU A 119 22.20 -12.08 13.20
C GLU A 119 23.65 -12.50 12.92
N ASP A 120 23.99 -12.84 11.67
CA ASP A 120 25.35 -13.25 11.29
C ASP A 120 26.37 -12.11 11.43
N LEU A 121 25.92 -10.88 11.12
CA LEU A 121 26.74 -9.68 11.22
C LEU A 121 26.55 -8.92 12.53
N ASN A 122 25.55 -9.29 13.34
CA ASN A 122 25.12 -8.57 14.54
C ASN A 122 24.86 -7.07 14.31
N ILE A 123 24.11 -6.74 13.24
CA ILE A 123 23.75 -5.35 12.88
C ILE A 123 22.28 -5.25 12.48
N ALA A 124 21.72 -4.05 12.59
CA ALA A 124 20.41 -3.72 12.00
C ALA A 124 20.59 -3.34 10.53
N GLN A 125 19.65 -3.75 9.68
CA GLN A 125 19.63 -3.53 8.24
C GLN A 125 18.23 -3.12 7.78
N LYS A 126 18.16 -2.27 6.76
CA LYS A 126 16.92 -1.80 6.15
C LYS A 126 17.22 -1.18 4.78
N CYS A 127 16.18 -0.75 4.07
CA CYS A 127 16.34 0.04 2.85
C CYS A 127 17.24 1.27 3.08
N THR A 128 18.20 1.47 2.17
CA THR A 128 19.13 2.61 2.15
C THR A 128 18.75 3.64 1.09
N GLY A 129 17.64 3.46 0.38
CA GLY A 129 17.32 4.24 -0.82
C GLY A 129 18.37 4.07 -1.93
N CYS A 130 19.13 2.95 -1.92
CA CYS A 130 20.25 2.70 -2.82
C CYS A 130 21.24 3.89 -2.89
N ALA A 131 21.49 4.56 -1.76
CA ALA A 131 22.32 5.76 -1.73
C ALA A 131 23.72 5.56 -2.30
N HIS A 132 24.27 4.34 -2.21
CA HIS A 132 25.56 4.00 -2.83
C HIS A 132 25.55 4.14 -4.35
N LEU A 133 24.41 3.92 -5.02
CA LEU A 133 24.23 4.16 -6.45
C LEU A 133 24.04 5.65 -6.75
N LEU A 134 23.21 6.32 -5.95
CA LEU A 134 22.91 7.75 -6.12
C LEU A 134 24.17 8.61 -5.96
N ASP A 135 25.01 8.29 -4.97
CA ASP A 135 26.28 8.97 -4.71
C ASP A 135 27.32 8.72 -5.82
N GLY A 136 27.20 7.61 -6.54
CA GLY A 136 28.03 7.29 -7.70
C GLY A 136 27.73 8.13 -8.95
N GLY A 137 26.55 8.76 -9.02
CA GLY A 137 26.14 9.66 -10.10
C GLY A 137 25.74 9.00 -11.43
N GLU A 138 26.02 7.70 -11.61
CA GLU A 138 25.55 6.93 -12.78
C GLU A 138 24.05 6.62 -12.71
N TRP A 139 23.50 6.58 -11.51
CA TRP A 139 22.10 6.28 -11.23
C TRP A 139 21.41 7.49 -10.63
N THR A 140 20.21 7.80 -11.12
CA THR A 140 19.38 8.90 -10.61
C THR A 140 18.24 8.41 -9.72
N VAL A 141 17.98 7.09 -9.71
CA VAL A 141 16.91 6.45 -8.94
C VAL A 141 17.36 5.10 -8.35
N PRO A 142 16.73 4.62 -7.26
CA PRO A 142 16.99 3.30 -6.68
C PRO A 142 16.60 2.16 -7.62
N ARG A 143 17.19 0.97 -7.42
CA ARG A 143 16.91 -0.21 -8.26
C ARG A 143 15.44 -0.61 -8.31
N CYS A 144 14.68 -0.40 -7.23
CA CYS A 144 13.25 -0.72 -7.20
C CYS A 144 12.40 0.17 -8.10
N VAL A 145 12.85 1.40 -8.36
CA VAL A 145 12.21 2.38 -9.26
C VAL A 145 12.62 2.09 -10.69
N ASP A 146 13.93 1.92 -10.92
CA ASP A 146 14.49 1.58 -12.24
C ASP A 146 13.89 0.29 -12.84
N GLN A 147 13.62 -0.71 -11.99
CA GLN A 147 13.08 -2.01 -12.43
C GLN A 147 11.55 -2.07 -12.41
N CYS A 148 10.84 -0.97 -12.16
CA CYS A 148 9.38 -0.97 -12.12
C CYS A 148 8.78 -0.83 -13.54
N PRO A 149 8.24 -1.90 -14.16
CA PRO A 149 7.79 -1.83 -15.56
C PRO A 149 6.50 -1.01 -15.75
N THR A 150 5.76 -0.76 -14.67
CA THR A 150 4.51 0.00 -14.69
C THR A 150 4.66 1.42 -14.14
N GLU A 151 5.89 1.82 -13.79
CA GLU A 151 6.20 3.13 -13.17
C GLU A 151 5.40 3.40 -11.88
N ALA A 152 4.92 2.34 -11.22
CA ALA A 152 4.16 2.41 -9.99
C ALA A 152 4.97 2.98 -8.82
N ILE A 153 6.30 2.84 -8.83
CA ILE A 153 7.19 3.40 -7.80
C ILE A 153 8.02 4.51 -8.47
N ARG A 154 7.93 5.73 -7.94
CA ARG A 154 8.71 6.89 -8.39
C ARG A 154 9.58 7.41 -7.24
N PHE A 155 10.72 8.00 -7.58
CA PHE A 155 11.67 8.58 -6.63
C PHE A 155 12.23 9.89 -7.17
N GLY A 156 12.37 10.88 -6.30
CA GLY A 156 12.72 12.25 -6.69
C GLY A 156 12.60 13.21 -5.51
N GLU A 157 12.72 14.50 -5.78
CA GLU A 157 12.54 15.53 -4.74
C GLU A 157 11.06 15.70 -4.38
N GLU A 158 10.74 15.88 -3.10
CA GLU A 158 9.36 16.16 -2.64
C GLU A 158 8.70 17.34 -3.41
N SER A 159 9.49 18.34 -3.79
CA SER A 159 9.01 19.50 -4.56
C SER A 159 8.49 19.12 -5.96
N GLU A 160 9.08 18.09 -6.58
CA GLU A 160 8.71 17.62 -7.92
C GLU A 160 7.37 16.87 -7.89
N PHE A 161 6.97 16.34 -6.72
CA PHE A 161 5.74 15.57 -6.53
C PHE A 161 4.69 16.30 -5.70
N SER A 162 4.76 17.63 -5.58
CA SER A 162 3.90 18.39 -4.66
C SER A 162 2.39 18.18 -4.91
N ALA A 163 1.98 18.04 -6.17
CA ALA A 163 0.58 17.80 -6.54
C ALA A 163 0.11 16.39 -6.17
N GLU A 164 0.97 15.38 -6.36
CA GLU A 164 0.68 14.01 -5.97
C GLU A 164 0.71 13.82 -4.47
N ILE A 165 1.70 14.37 -3.78
CA ILE A 165 1.82 14.31 -2.32
C ILE A 165 0.59 14.91 -1.64
N ALA A 166 0.00 15.98 -2.21
CA ALA A 166 -1.22 16.58 -1.70
C ALA A 166 -2.45 15.65 -1.75
N GLN A 167 -2.43 14.63 -2.61
CA GLN A 167 -3.51 13.64 -2.79
C GLN A 167 -3.16 12.27 -2.19
N ALA A 168 -1.90 12.07 -1.81
CA ALA A 168 -1.40 10.81 -1.33
C ALA A 168 -1.70 10.58 0.15
N GLU A 169 -1.80 9.31 0.51
CA GLU A 169 -1.85 8.85 1.88
C GLU A 169 -0.45 8.42 2.34
N VAL A 170 -0.22 8.42 3.65
CA VAL A 170 0.97 7.81 4.25
C VAL A 170 0.56 6.71 5.21
N LEU A 171 1.41 5.72 5.36
CA LEU A 171 1.14 4.60 6.25
C LEU A 171 1.31 5.02 7.72
N LEU A 172 0.42 4.52 8.57
CA LEU A 172 0.43 4.75 10.03
C LEU A 172 0.70 6.23 10.37
N SER A 173 -0.14 7.10 9.81
CA SER A 173 -0.01 8.56 9.96
C SER A 173 -0.09 8.98 11.44
N GLU A 174 -0.81 8.22 12.26
CA GLU A 174 -0.96 8.36 13.70
C GLU A 174 0.35 8.13 14.49
N SER A 175 1.36 7.51 13.89
CA SER A 175 2.66 7.25 14.54
C SER A 175 3.51 8.50 14.79
N GLY A 176 3.13 9.66 14.22
CA GLY A 176 3.87 10.91 14.32
C GLY A 176 5.21 10.94 13.57
N ASN A 177 5.62 9.84 12.93
CA ASN A 177 6.94 9.72 12.29
C ASN A 177 7.07 10.55 10.98
N GLN A 178 5.95 11.01 10.40
CA GLN A 178 5.91 11.76 9.14
C GLN A 178 6.71 11.07 7.99
N PRO A 179 6.20 9.95 7.43
CA PRO A 179 6.81 9.25 6.29
C PRO A 179 7.12 10.14 5.09
N ARG A 180 8.16 9.77 4.33
CA ARG A 180 8.46 10.29 2.97
C ARG A 180 8.24 9.23 1.88
N VAL A 181 7.39 8.26 2.16
CA VAL A 181 6.85 7.34 1.15
C VAL A 181 5.35 7.59 1.11
N TYR A 182 4.88 8.04 -0.04
CA TYR A 182 3.52 8.51 -0.29
C TYR A 182 2.81 7.50 -1.17
N TYR A 183 1.56 7.16 -0.85
CA TYR A 183 0.76 6.18 -1.57
C TYR A 183 -0.43 6.87 -2.24
N LEU A 184 -0.48 6.79 -3.56
CA LEU A 184 -1.63 7.19 -4.36
C LEU A 184 -2.56 6.00 -4.57
N ASN A 185 -3.85 6.30 -4.70
CA ASN A 185 -4.88 5.34 -5.09
C ASN A 185 -4.92 4.09 -4.18
N MET A 186 -4.69 4.27 -2.87
CA MET A 186 -4.88 3.21 -1.89
C MET A 186 -6.32 2.70 -1.98
N PRO A 187 -6.54 1.41 -2.25
CA PRO A 187 -7.90 0.93 -2.49
C PRO A 187 -8.74 0.99 -1.21
N LYS A 188 -9.89 1.67 -1.28
CA LYS A 188 -10.90 1.76 -0.21
C LYS A 188 -11.99 0.72 -0.41
N LYS A 189 -12.80 0.51 0.63
CA LYS A 189 -13.80 -0.58 0.72
C LYS A 189 -14.83 -0.52 -0.41
N PHE A 190 -15.42 -1.67 -0.73
CA PHE A 190 -16.53 -1.77 -1.68
C PHE A 190 -17.70 -2.61 -1.16
N THR A 191 -18.87 -2.40 -1.74
CA THR A 191 -19.97 -3.38 -1.74
C THR A 191 -20.42 -3.65 -3.16
N ALA A 192 -20.70 -4.91 -3.49
CA ALA A 192 -21.07 -5.33 -4.83
C ALA A 192 -22.01 -6.54 -4.81
N GLY A 193 -22.74 -6.74 -5.90
CA GLY A 193 -23.64 -7.88 -6.09
C GLY A 193 -24.12 -7.97 -7.52
N THR A 194 -24.85 -9.05 -7.84
CA THR A 194 -25.42 -9.31 -9.16
C THR A 194 -26.92 -9.45 -9.05
N VAL A 195 -27.70 -8.77 -9.89
CA VAL A 195 -29.16 -8.78 -9.85
C VAL A 195 -29.71 -9.57 -11.05
N TYR A 196 -30.64 -10.49 -10.79
CA TYR A 196 -31.19 -11.37 -11.83
C TYR A 196 -32.65 -11.75 -11.58
N ASP A 197 -33.33 -12.18 -12.64
CA ASP A 197 -34.67 -12.76 -12.63
C ASP A 197 -34.56 -14.29 -12.63
N PRO A 198 -34.94 -14.98 -11.54
CA PRO A 198 -34.83 -16.44 -11.45
C PRO A 198 -35.89 -17.18 -12.30
N GLN A 199 -36.97 -16.53 -12.73
CA GLN A 199 -38.00 -17.15 -13.57
C GLN A 199 -37.62 -17.11 -15.05
N LYS A 200 -37.02 -15.99 -15.48
CA LYS A 200 -36.51 -15.85 -16.85
C LYS A 200 -35.12 -16.44 -17.04
N GLU A 201 -34.40 -16.71 -15.94
CA GLU A 201 -33.00 -17.13 -15.96
C GLU A 201 -32.11 -16.07 -16.65
N GLU A 202 -32.42 -14.79 -16.46
CA GLU A 202 -31.73 -13.66 -17.10
C GLU A 202 -31.25 -12.64 -16.06
N ILE A 203 -30.17 -11.93 -16.37
CA ILE A 203 -29.70 -10.80 -15.57
C ILE A 203 -30.66 -9.62 -15.70
N ILE A 204 -30.65 -8.72 -14.72
CA ILE A 204 -31.43 -7.48 -14.77
C ILE A 204 -30.44 -6.33 -14.94
N GLU A 205 -30.30 -5.84 -16.18
CA GLU A 205 -29.55 -4.62 -16.52
C GLU A 205 -30.39 -3.38 -16.16
N GLY A 206 -29.73 -2.33 -15.69
CA GLY A 206 -30.36 -1.04 -15.41
C GLY A 206 -31.22 -0.99 -14.14
N ALA A 207 -31.13 -1.99 -13.25
CA ALA A 207 -31.74 -1.92 -11.92
C ALA A 207 -31.09 -0.79 -11.13
N GLU A 208 -31.90 0.09 -10.56
CA GLU A 208 -31.42 1.18 -9.71
C GLU A 208 -31.02 0.61 -8.35
N VAL A 209 -29.76 0.84 -7.97
CA VAL A 209 -29.22 0.44 -6.67
C VAL A 209 -28.81 1.69 -5.92
N THR A 210 -29.33 1.85 -4.71
CA THR A 210 -29.05 3.00 -3.84
C THR A 210 -28.46 2.52 -2.52
N LEU A 211 -27.33 3.10 -2.13
CA LEU A 211 -26.61 2.82 -0.89
C LEU A 211 -26.62 4.07 0.00
N LYS A 212 -27.11 3.94 1.24
CA LYS A 212 -27.28 5.04 2.21
C LYS A 212 -26.47 4.75 3.48
N PRO A 213 -25.58 5.66 3.92
CA PRO A 213 -24.94 5.52 5.24
C PRO A 213 -25.97 5.60 6.36
N VAL A 214 -25.93 4.68 7.32
CA VAL A 214 -26.86 4.64 8.46
C VAL A 214 -26.62 5.81 9.42
N ASP A 215 -25.37 6.22 9.59
CA ASP A 215 -24.98 7.30 10.50
C ASP A 215 -25.21 8.71 9.91
N GLY A 216 -25.88 8.79 8.75
CA GLY A 216 -26.13 10.01 8.01
C GLY A 216 -25.06 10.32 6.96
N GLY A 217 -25.49 10.94 5.87
CA GLY A 217 -24.65 11.23 4.70
C GLY A 217 -25.47 11.23 3.42
N GLY A 218 -24.83 11.57 2.30
CA GLY A 218 -25.47 11.50 0.98
C GLY A 218 -25.66 10.05 0.54
N ALA A 219 -26.83 9.76 -0.04
CA ALA A 219 -27.04 8.50 -0.73
C ALA A 219 -26.15 8.42 -1.98
N LEU A 220 -25.58 7.25 -2.22
CA LEU A 220 -24.90 6.90 -3.46
C LEU A 220 -25.86 6.07 -4.30
N SER A 221 -25.92 6.30 -5.60
CA SER A 221 -26.75 5.51 -6.51
C SER A 221 -25.94 5.08 -7.73
N THR A 222 -26.22 3.88 -8.20
CA THR A 222 -25.68 3.32 -9.43
C THR A 222 -26.76 2.47 -10.12
N GLN A 223 -26.46 1.97 -11.30
CA GLN A 223 -27.29 0.99 -11.99
C GLN A 223 -26.51 -0.30 -12.20
N THR A 224 -27.23 -1.41 -12.28
CA THR A 224 -26.63 -2.67 -12.72
C THR A 224 -26.20 -2.59 -14.19
N ASP A 225 -25.04 -3.15 -14.50
CA ASP A 225 -24.48 -3.21 -15.85
C ASP A 225 -25.07 -4.36 -16.69
N ASP A 226 -24.46 -4.63 -17.85
CA ASP A 226 -24.84 -5.68 -18.79
C ASP A 226 -24.59 -7.11 -18.28
N PHE A 227 -23.89 -7.26 -17.16
CA PHE A 227 -23.78 -8.52 -16.40
C PHE A 227 -24.76 -8.59 -15.23
N GLY A 228 -25.60 -7.57 -15.03
CA GLY A 228 -26.45 -7.42 -13.87
C GLY A 228 -25.69 -7.00 -12.61
N ASP A 229 -24.42 -6.60 -12.74
CA ASP A 229 -23.56 -6.27 -11.60
C ASP A 229 -23.70 -4.83 -11.18
N PHE A 230 -23.64 -4.58 -9.87
CA PHE A 230 -23.37 -3.24 -9.34
C PHE A 230 -22.15 -3.25 -8.45
N TRP A 231 -21.46 -2.11 -8.41
CA TRP A 231 -20.30 -1.87 -7.57
C TRP A 231 -20.39 -0.47 -6.95
N PHE A 232 -20.29 -0.42 -5.62
CA PHE A 232 -19.98 0.82 -4.89
C PHE A 232 -18.56 0.73 -4.37
N GLU A 233 -17.66 1.48 -4.99
CA GLU A 233 -16.24 1.53 -4.62
C GLU A 233 -15.91 2.83 -3.89
N GLY A 234 -14.76 2.87 -3.22
CA GLY A 234 -14.33 4.11 -2.56
C GLY A 234 -14.99 4.34 -1.20
N LEU A 235 -15.66 3.34 -0.63
CA LEU A 235 -16.46 3.49 0.58
C LEU A 235 -15.57 3.72 1.81
N ALA A 236 -16.04 4.59 2.69
CA ALA A 236 -15.53 4.65 4.05
C ALA A 236 -15.93 3.37 4.81
N VAL A 237 -15.18 3.05 5.86
CA VAL A 237 -15.60 2.02 6.81
C VAL A 237 -16.80 2.56 7.58
N GLY A 238 -17.89 1.79 7.58
CA GLY A 238 -19.14 2.20 8.21
C GLY A 238 -20.25 1.17 8.00
N THR A 239 -21.47 1.61 8.32
CA THR A 239 -22.68 0.80 8.15
C THR A 239 -23.62 1.45 7.14
N TYR A 240 -24.15 0.66 6.21
CA TYR A 240 -24.96 1.14 5.09
C TYR A 240 -26.24 0.32 4.89
N ASP A 241 -27.30 0.98 4.46
CA ASP A 241 -28.51 0.34 3.94
C ASP A 241 -28.48 0.39 2.40
N LEU A 242 -28.82 -0.72 1.76
CA LEU A 242 -28.85 -0.86 0.31
C LEU A 242 -30.28 -1.20 -0.15
N GLU A 243 -30.74 -0.51 -1.19
CA GLU A 243 -32.05 -0.68 -1.82
C GLU A 243 -31.85 -0.92 -3.33
N ILE A 244 -32.55 -1.92 -3.88
CA ILE A 244 -32.53 -2.28 -5.30
C ILE A 244 -33.96 -2.19 -5.82
N ALA A 245 -34.14 -1.51 -6.95
CA ALA A 245 -35.42 -1.38 -7.64
C ALA A 245 -35.26 -1.55 -9.15
N ALA A 246 -36.16 -2.29 -9.78
CA ALA A 246 -36.23 -2.44 -11.23
C ALA A 246 -37.68 -2.40 -11.70
N PRO A 247 -38.00 -1.76 -12.84
CA PRO A 247 -39.37 -1.71 -13.36
C PRO A 247 -39.95 -3.11 -13.58
N GLY A 248 -41.13 -3.36 -12.99
CA GLY A 248 -41.83 -4.64 -13.12
C GLY A 248 -41.42 -5.72 -12.12
N TYR A 249 -40.55 -5.40 -11.15
CA TYR A 249 -40.11 -6.30 -10.08
C TYR A 249 -40.41 -5.71 -8.70
N GLU A 250 -40.59 -6.57 -7.70
CA GLU A 250 -40.55 -6.22 -6.29
C GLU A 250 -39.10 -5.87 -5.89
N GLY A 251 -38.92 -4.69 -5.31
CA GLY A 251 -37.61 -4.22 -4.86
C GLY A 251 -37.06 -5.06 -3.70
N LYS A 252 -35.73 -5.01 -3.53
CA LYS A 252 -35.03 -5.75 -2.47
C LYS A 252 -34.13 -4.83 -1.68
N SER A 253 -34.05 -5.05 -0.37
CA SER A 253 -33.22 -4.25 0.52
C SER A 253 -32.34 -5.09 1.44
N PHE A 254 -31.21 -4.52 1.82
CA PHE A 254 -30.26 -5.05 2.79
C PHE A 254 -29.98 -3.95 3.80
N THR A 255 -30.23 -4.22 5.08
CA THR A 255 -30.02 -3.23 6.14
C THR A 255 -28.75 -3.53 6.92
N ALA A 256 -28.09 -2.48 7.41
CA ALA A 256 -26.92 -2.56 8.28
C ALA A 256 -25.74 -3.37 7.69
N LEU A 257 -25.45 -3.18 6.41
CA LEU A 257 -24.25 -3.73 5.76
C LEU A 257 -23.00 -3.05 6.32
N SER A 258 -22.14 -3.83 6.97
CA SER A 258 -20.86 -3.34 7.49
C SER A 258 -19.78 -3.41 6.40
N THR A 259 -19.09 -2.30 6.15
CA THR A 259 -17.93 -2.22 5.25
C THR A 259 -16.59 -2.27 6.00
N GLU A 260 -16.56 -2.83 7.22
CA GLU A 260 -15.30 -3.18 7.90
C GLU A 260 -14.42 -4.07 7.01
N GLU A 261 -15.07 -4.91 6.19
CA GLU A 261 -14.47 -5.60 5.07
C GLU A 261 -15.23 -5.32 3.77
N ASP A 262 -14.63 -5.72 2.64
CA ASP A 262 -15.30 -5.64 1.34
C ASP A 262 -16.48 -6.61 1.28
N VAL A 263 -17.62 -6.10 0.85
CA VAL A 263 -18.88 -6.83 0.89
C VAL A 263 -19.24 -7.34 -0.51
N ASN A 264 -19.39 -8.65 -0.61
CA ASN A 264 -20.02 -9.30 -1.76
C ASN A 264 -21.38 -9.83 -1.33
N LEU A 265 -22.46 -9.27 -1.89
CA LEU A 265 -23.84 -9.67 -1.63
C LEU A 265 -24.28 -10.90 -2.44
N GLY A 266 -23.44 -11.38 -3.37
CA GLY A 266 -23.70 -12.51 -4.25
C GLY A 266 -24.81 -12.22 -5.26
N ASP A 267 -25.51 -13.28 -5.65
CA ASP A 267 -26.61 -13.22 -6.60
C ASP A 267 -27.93 -12.87 -5.90
N ILE A 268 -28.58 -11.82 -6.37
CA ILE A 268 -29.73 -11.17 -5.75
C ILE A 268 -30.93 -11.35 -6.68
N PRO A 269 -31.83 -12.31 -6.40
CA PRO A 269 -33.03 -12.47 -7.19
C PRO A 269 -34.01 -11.31 -6.92
N LEU A 270 -34.62 -10.78 -7.98
CA LEU A 270 -35.85 -9.99 -7.93
C LEU A 270 -37.00 -10.78 -8.53
N GLN A 271 -38.22 -10.59 -8.01
CA GLN A 271 -39.43 -11.33 -8.41
C GLN A 271 -40.57 -10.39 -8.76
#